data_AF-Q6LNI2-F1
#
_entry.id   AF-Q6LNI2-F1
#
_cell.length_a   1.000
_cell.length_b   1.000
_cell.length_c   1.000
_cell.angle_alpha   90.00
_cell.angle_beta   90.00
_cell.angle_gamma   90.00
#
_symmetry.space_group_name_H-M   'P 1'
#
loop_
_entity.id
_entity.type
_entity.pdbx_description
1 polymer ?
#
loop_
_entity_poly.entity_id
_entity_poly.type
_entity_poly.pdbx_seq_one_letter_code
_entity_poly.pdbx_strand_id
1 'polypeptide(L)'
;MDVMHIGLVALLCAMTAVIANMSAAVFHDGIRPMLPQVAEGNMTRRDAGSAAFGLSIGFVASVGISFTLSTGLLNPWLLFLPTDVLGVMIGSRVLAGLAGGLWGILVVTSLSAVNTVFTGLPIDALGALAELGTPVMSAFALFPLLAIFYQFGWRAGVVAAIVIIISRLLVMKYTAIYPEPIQIFIGMVMLVGAAIRKDLTDRKNGISPPDMSGMYSLFDERTKRIVKNLPFLAITGALIAAVTNAGILAGSEVSIYTLAEVYKQTDPVAQDAAMNRVALSEFMRGLAFLPLIATTALTTGIYGVVGMSFVFVAGYLAPSIPVAAILGAIIICAEVFLLRRISGFLEQFPSIRNSSDNIRNSMNTLMEFALLIGGVLAVMKMGSTTGFTIFAILYYLNEVMGRPILKIAASAVAAILTGFVLNVLYLMGLFAI
;
A
#
# COMPACT_ATOMS: atom_id res chain seq x y z
N MET A 1 6.92 5.59 23.34
CA MET A 1 6.67 6.68 22.37
C MET A 1 6.19 7.90 23.12
N ASP A 2 6.52 9.09 22.65
CA ASP A 2 6.10 10.36 23.25
C ASP A 2 4.58 10.59 23.08
N VAL A 3 3.96 11.31 24.01
CA VAL A 3 2.55 11.73 23.98
C VAL A 3 2.25 12.49 22.68
N MET A 4 3.20 13.26 22.18
CA MET A 4 3.10 13.95 20.89
C MET A 4 2.90 12.98 19.72
N HIS A 5 3.65 11.87 19.69
CA HIS A 5 3.56 10.87 18.62
C HIS A 5 2.21 10.15 18.63
N ILE A 6 1.70 9.83 19.82
CA ILE A 6 0.35 9.25 19.99
C ILE A 6 -0.70 10.23 19.48
N GLY A 7 -0.60 11.51 19.85
CA GLY A 7 -1.51 12.56 19.40
C GLY A 7 -1.53 12.73 17.89
N LEU A 8 -0.35 12.76 17.24
CA LEU A 8 -0.23 12.89 15.79
C LEU A 8 -0.87 11.71 15.04
N VAL A 9 -0.59 10.47 15.47
CA VAL A 9 -1.16 9.28 14.84
C VAL A 9 -2.68 9.20 15.08
N ALA A 10 -3.15 9.55 16.29
CA ALA A 10 -4.57 9.60 16.60
C ALA A 10 -5.31 10.63 15.73
N LEU A 11 -4.75 11.83 15.57
CA LEU A 11 -5.33 12.86 14.69
C LEU A 11 -5.37 12.42 13.23
N LEU A 12 -4.29 11.79 12.74
CA LEU A 12 -4.24 11.24 11.39
C LEU A 12 -5.31 10.14 11.19
N CYS A 13 -5.45 9.21 12.13
CA CYS A 13 -6.43 8.13 12.03
C CYS A 13 -7.87 8.65 12.16
N ALA A 14 -8.11 9.64 13.02
CA ALA A 14 -9.40 10.33 13.10
C ALA A 14 -9.75 11.01 11.78
N MET A 15 -8.79 11.72 11.18
CA MET A 15 -8.99 12.45 9.93
C MET A 15 -9.27 11.51 8.76
N THR A 16 -8.53 10.40 8.66
CA THR A 16 -8.74 9.39 7.61
C THR A 16 -10.09 8.68 7.74
N ALA A 17 -10.56 8.39 8.96
CA ALA A 17 -11.91 7.88 9.18
C ALA A 17 -13.00 8.89 8.78
N VAL A 18 -12.78 10.19 9.05
CA VAL A 18 -13.74 11.26 8.68
C VAL A 18 -13.86 11.40 7.16
N ILE A 19 -12.75 11.42 6.41
CA ILE A 19 -12.79 11.55 4.94
C ILE A 19 -13.33 10.30 4.25
N ALA A 20 -13.11 9.11 4.82
CA ALA A 20 -13.76 7.88 4.39
C ALA A 20 -15.27 7.95 4.64
N ASN A 21 -15.68 8.43 5.82
CA ASN A 21 -17.09 8.66 6.13
C ASN A 21 -17.77 9.63 5.16
N MET A 22 -17.08 10.71 4.80
CA MET A 22 -17.57 11.69 3.84
C MET A 22 -17.62 11.16 2.39
N SER A 23 -17.11 9.94 2.13
CA SER A 23 -16.88 9.44 0.77
C SER A 23 -16.11 10.48 -0.05
N ALA A 24 -15.05 11.02 0.57
CA ALA A 24 -14.15 12.02 -0.02
C ALA A 24 -12.82 11.36 -0.41
N ALA A 25 -12.28 10.50 0.44
CA ALA A 25 -11.09 9.71 0.15
C ALA A 25 -11.08 8.40 0.94
N VAL A 26 -10.44 7.38 0.36
CA VAL A 26 -10.11 6.11 1.03
C VAL A 26 -8.71 5.66 0.62
N PHE A 27 -8.05 4.91 1.48
CA PHE A 27 -6.75 4.32 1.17
C PHE A 27 -6.92 3.08 0.28
N HIS A 28 -7.87 2.20 0.60
CA HIS A 28 -8.12 0.99 -0.18
C HIS A 28 -8.77 1.32 -1.53
N ASP A 29 -8.01 1.19 -2.63
CA ASP A 29 -8.49 1.51 -3.98
C ASP A 29 -9.74 0.70 -4.39
N GLY A 30 -9.79 -0.59 -4.00
CA GLY A 30 -10.96 -1.45 -4.25
C GLY A 30 -12.27 -1.02 -3.58
N ILE A 31 -12.24 -0.10 -2.60
CA ILE A 31 -13.44 0.44 -1.95
C ILE A 31 -13.97 1.67 -2.73
N ARG A 32 -13.14 2.35 -3.54
CA ARG A 32 -13.58 3.57 -4.25
C ARG A 32 -14.81 3.38 -5.13
N PRO A 33 -14.98 2.27 -5.89
CA PRO A 33 -16.16 2.08 -6.74
C PRO A 33 -17.49 1.94 -5.96
N MET A 34 -17.46 1.51 -4.69
CA MET A 34 -18.67 1.33 -3.88
C MET A 34 -19.11 2.61 -3.16
N LEU A 35 -18.20 3.54 -2.86
CA LEU A 35 -18.54 4.76 -2.09
C LEU A 35 -19.52 5.71 -2.78
N PRO A 36 -19.53 5.87 -4.13
CA PRO A 36 -20.59 6.61 -4.80
C PRO A 36 -21.98 6.06 -4.47
N GLN A 37 -22.14 4.74 -4.41
CA GLN A 37 -23.43 4.10 -4.09
C GLN A 37 -23.86 4.39 -2.64
N VAL A 38 -22.92 4.45 -1.70
CA VAL A 38 -23.20 4.86 -0.31
C VAL A 38 -23.59 6.34 -0.24
N ALA A 39 -22.89 7.19 -0.98
CA ALA A 39 -23.15 8.64 -0.99
C ALA A 39 -24.48 9.00 -1.68
N GLU A 40 -24.88 8.23 -2.68
CA GLU A 40 -26.14 8.38 -3.43
C GLU A 40 -27.33 7.68 -2.74
N GLY A 41 -27.08 6.90 -1.67
CA GLY A 41 -28.11 6.19 -0.90
C GLY A 41 -28.53 4.83 -1.48
N ASN A 42 -27.85 4.37 -2.53
CA ASN A 42 -28.11 3.09 -3.21
C ASN A 42 -27.54 1.87 -2.45
N MET A 43 -26.62 2.08 -1.50
CA MET A 43 -26.01 1.03 -0.69
C MET A 43 -25.99 1.45 0.79
N THR A 44 -26.32 0.54 1.70
CA THR A 44 -26.28 0.86 3.13
C THR A 44 -24.82 0.92 3.62
N ARG A 45 -24.56 1.77 4.62
CA ARG A 45 -23.23 1.87 5.24
C ARG A 45 -22.76 0.56 5.87
N ARG A 46 -23.69 -0.25 6.38
CA ARG A 46 -23.37 -1.54 7.00
C ARG A 46 -22.90 -2.54 5.96
N ASP A 47 -23.56 -2.61 4.81
CA ASP A 47 -23.17 -3.51 3.72
C ASP A 47 -21.84 -3.05 3.12
N ALA A 48 -21.68 -1.75 2.90
CA ALA A 48 -20.43 -1.17 2.41
C ALA A 48 -19.28 -1.39 3.40
N GLY A 49 -19.53 -1.23 4.69
CA GLY A 49 -18.56 -1.47 5.76
C GLY A 49 -18.14 -2.94 5.85
N SER A 50 -19.08 -3.87 5.65
CA SER A 50 -18.79 -5.31 5.64
C SER A 50 -17.95 -5.71 4.41
N ALA A 51 -18.28 -5.16 3.24
CA ALA A 51 -17.49 -5.36 2.03
C ALA A 51 -16.09 -4.74 2.16
N ALA A 52 -15.99 -3.52 2.69
CA ALA A 52 -14.73 -2.86 3.01
C ALA A 52 -13.87 -3.69 3.97
N PHE A 53 -14.46 -4.25 5.03
CA PHE A 53 -13.76 -5.11 5.97
C PHE A 53 -13.21 -6.36 5.27
N GLY A 54 -14.04 -7.04 4.47
CA GLY A 54 -13.63 -8.22 3.71
C GLY A 54 -12.48 -7.95 2.73
N LEU A 55 -12.46 -6.78 2.09
CA LEU A 55 -11.36 -6.39 1.18
C LEU A 55 -10.06 -6.05 1.95
N SER A 56 -10.19 -5.43 3.12
CA SER A 56 -9.08 -4.85 3.87
C SER A 56 -8.39 -5.80 4.83
N ILE A 57 -9.12 -6.70 5.51
CA ILE A 57 -8.60 -7.47 6.65
C ILE A 57 -7.38 -8.33 6.28
N GLY A 58 -7.35 -8.83 5.04
CA GLY A 58 -6.23 -9.61 4.52
C GLY A 58 -4.93 -8.81 4.54
N PHE A 59 -4.97 -7.58 4.01
CA PHE A 59 -3.80 -6.70 3.98
C PHE A 59 -3.41 -6.17 5.36
N VAL A 60 -4.39 -5.91 6.25
CA VAL A 60 -4.11 -5.49 7.63
C VAL A 60 -3.32 -6.57 8.36
N ALA A 61 -3.76 -7.83 8.26
CA ALA A 61 -3.09 -8.95 8.90
C ALA A 61 -1.72 -9.26 8.26
N SER A 62 -1.63 -9.17 6.94
CA SER A 62 -0.46 -9.67 6.21
C SER A 62 0.64 -8.65 5.99
N VAL A 63 0.29 -7.43 5.58
CA VAL A 63 1.25 -6.35 5.34
C VAL A 63 1.32 -5.45 6.56
N GLY A 64 0.15 -5.07 7.09
CA GLY A 64 0.02 -4.15 8.21
C GLY A 64 0.78 -4.62 9.45
N ILE A 65 0.30 -5.70 10.07
CA ILE A 65 0.90 -6.23 11.30
C ILE A 65 2.30 -6.76 11.04
N SER A 66 2.50 -7.62 10.04
CA SER A 66 3.79 -8.28 9.84
C SER A 66 4.93 -7.30 9.58
N PHE A 67 4.73 -6.27 8.75
CA PHE A 67 5.80 -5.31 8.46
C PHE A 67 6.10 -4.44 9.67
N THR A 68 5.07 -4.01 10.38
CA THR A 68 5.23 -3.24 11.61
C THR A 68 5.97 -4.03 12.70
N LEU A 69 5.69 -5.32 12.86
CA LEU A 69 6.44 -6.17 13.79
C LEU A 69 7.89 -6.35 13.36
N SER A 70 8.16 -6.51 12.06
CA SER A 70 9.52 -6.73 11.57
C SER A 70 10.40 -5.46 11.57
N THR A 71 9.81 -4.29 11.38
CA THR A 71 10.55 -3.02 11.20
C THR A 71 10.44 -2.07 12.38
N GLY A 72 9.42 -2.24 13.23
CA GLY A 72 9.06 -1.28 14.29
C GLY A 72 8.37 0.00 13.77
N LEU A 73 8.15 0.13 12.46
CA LEU A 73 7.51 1.30 11.84
C LEU A 73 6.02 1.05 11.59
N LEU A 74 5.20 2.07 11.75
CA LEU A 74 3.81 2.03 11.30
C LEU A 74 3.75 2.06 9.77
N ASN A 75 2.65 1.59 9.22
CA ASN A 75 2.40 1.64 7.78
C ASN A 75 0.92 1.94 7.45
N PRO A 76 0.64 2.43 6.23
CA PRO A 76 -0.71 2.72 5.77
C PRO A 76 -1.69 1.55 5.84
N TRP A 77 -1.23 0.31 5.63
CA TRP A 77 -2.12 -0.86 5.69
C TRP A 77 -2.65 -1.09 7.11
N LEU A 78 -1.82 -0.88 8.13
CA LEU A 78 -2.22 -1.02 9.52
C LEU A 78 -3.11 0.14 10.01
N LEU A 79 -2.82 1.37 9.54
CA LEU A 79 -3.54 2.56 10.01
C LEU A 79 -4.79 2.87 9.19
N PHE A 80 -4.66 2.94 7.86
CA PHE A 80 -5.69 3.54 7.01
C PHE A 80 -6.75 2.53 6.56
N LEU A 81 -6.41 1.25 6.40
CA LEU A 81 -7.42 0.25 6.04
C LEU A 81 -8.49 0.07 7.13
N PRO A 82 -8.14 0.00 8.43
CA PRO A 82 -9.16 -0.02 9.47
C PRO A 82 -9.95 1.29 9.57
N THR A 83 -9.31 2.44 9.37
CA THR A 83 -10.02 3.73 9.39
C THR A 83 -10.95 3.91 8.19
N ASP A 84 -10.61 3.36 7.02
CA ASP A 84 -11.52 3.26 5.88
C ASP A 84 -12.78 2.45 6.27
N VAL A 85 -12.60 1.27 6.87
CA VAL A 85 -13.72 0.41 7.32
C VAL A 85 -14.58 1.12 8.35
N LEU A 86 -13.97 1.70 9.39
CA LEU A 86 -14.68 2.43 10.44
C LEU A 86 -15.42 3.64 9.88
N GLY A 87 -14.77 4.40 9.01
CA GLY A 87 -15.35 5.58 8.37
C GLY A 87 -16.55 5.24 7.49
N VAL A 88 -16.46 4.19 6.69
CA VAL A 88 -17.56 3.73 5.82
C VAL A 88 -18.73 3.17 6.66
N MET A 89 -18.43 2.35 7.66
CA MET A 89 -19.43 1.65 8.46
C MET A 89 -20.24 2.58 9.39
N ILE A 90 -19.59 3.55 10.02
CA ILE A 90 -20.22 4.40 11.03
C ILE A 90 -21.09 5.49 10.36
N GLY A 91 -22.28 5.75 10.88
CA GLY A 91 -23.19 6.76 10.29
C GLY A 91 -22.79 8.21 10.59
N SER A 92 -22.24 8.48 11.78
CA SER A 92 -21.87 9.84 12.22
C SER A 92 -20.40 10.15 11.95
N ARG A 93 -20.12 11.33 11.39
CA ARG A 93 -18.76 11.84 11.15
C ARG A 93 -17.95 11.95 12.44
N VAL A 94 -18.59 12.38 13.52
CA VAL A 94 -17.92 12.55 14.82
C VAL A 94 -17.55 11.18 15.39
N LEU A 95 -18.48 10.22 15.37
CA LEU A 95 -18.20 8.87 15.84
C LEU A 95 -17.16 8.16 14.99
N ALA A 96 -17.16 8.38 13.66
CA ALA A 96 -16.13 7.87 12.76
C ALA A 96 -14.75 8.44 13.13
N GLY A 97 -14.65 9.76 13.35
CA GLY A 97 -13.41 10.40 13.80
C GLY A 97 -12.92 9.89 15.15
N LEU A 98 -13.82 9.73 16.12
CA LEU A 98 -13.47 9.18 17.44
C LEU A 98 -12.99 7.73 17.33
N ALA A 99 -13.69 6.89 16.57
CA ALA A 99 -13.29 5.50 16.34
C ALA A 99 -11.93 5.41 15.63
N GLY A 100 -11.70 6.24 14.62
CA GLY A 100 -10.40 6.33 13.94
C GLY A 100 -9.29 6.79 14.89
N GLY A 101 -9.53 7.82 15.69
CA GLY A 101 -8.56 8.29 16.69
C GLY A 101 -8.23 7.23 17.73
N LEU A 102 -9.25 6.52 18.26
CA LEU A 102 -9.07 5.40 19.18
C LEU A 102 -8.27 4.25 18.55
N TRP A 103 -8.49 3.95 17.27
CA TRP A 103 -7.67 2.98 16.53
C TRP A 103 -6.20 3.40 16.49
N GLY A 104 -5.92 4.67 16.15
CA GLY A 104 -4.55 5.20 16.15
C GLY A 104 -3.86 5.08 17.51
N ILE A 105 -4.57 5.42 18.60
CA ILE A 105 -4.07 5.26 19.97
C ILE A 105 -3.80 3.79 20.27
N LEU A 106 -4.74 2.90 19.95
CA LEU A 106 -4.63 1.47 20.20
C LEU A 106 -3.42 0.87 19.49
N VAL A 107 -3.22 1.19 18.21
CA VAL A 107 -2.07 0.68 17.44
C VAL A 107 -0.77 1.14 18.08
N VAL A 108 -0.60 2.43 18.34
CA VAL A 108 0.64 2.98 18.90
C VAL A 108 0.94 2.42 20.29
N THR A 109 -0.07 2.30 21.15
CA THR A 109 0.12 1.83 22.54
C THR A 109 0.33 0.33 22.62
N SER A 110 -0.33 -0.46 21.76
CA SER A 110 -0.15 -1.91 21.74
C SER A 110 1.21 -2.34 21.16
N LEU A 111 1.80 -1.54 20.28
CA LEU A 111 3.06 -1.85 19.62
C LEU A 111 4.20 -2.16 20.59
N SER A 112 4.35 -1.39 21.67
CA SER A 112 5.38 -1.64 22.67
C SER A 112 5.13 -2.95 23.42
N ALA A 113 3.87 -3.21 23.82
CA ALA A 113 3.52 -4.42 24.54
C ALA A 113 3.73 -5.66 23.67
N VAL A 114 3.29 -5.61 22.41
CA VAL A 114 3.49 -6.69 21.44
C VAL A 114 4.99 -6.91 21.19
N ASN A 115 5.76 -5.85 20.95
CA ASN A 115 7.19 -5.97 20.74
C ASN A 115 7.90 -6.59 21.96
N THR A 116 7.58 -6.17 23.19
CA THR A 116 8.14 -6.76 24.42
C THR A 116 7.80 -8.23 24.58
N VAL A 117 6.56 -8.63 24.27
CA VAL A 117 6.16 -10.04 24.31
C VAL A 117 7.01 -10.83 23.33
N PHE A 118 7.09 -10.38 22.08
CA PHE A 118 7.76 -11.14 21.02
C PHE A 118 9.29 -11.13 21.11
N THR A 119 9.93 -10.10 21.69
CA THR A 119 11.38 -10.11 21.96
C THR A 119 11.77 -10.91 23.20
N GLY A 120 10.83 -11.10 24.14
CA GLY A 120 11.04 -11.92 25.34
C GLY A 120 10.91 -13.43 25.09
N LEU A 121 10.50 -13.83 23.88
CA LEU A 121 10.33 -15.22 23.50
C LEU A 121 11.68 -15.89 23.15
N PRO A 122 11.93 -17.15 23.57
CA PRO A 122 13.18 -17.87 23.29
C PRO A 122 13.50 -18.00 21.80
N ILE A 123 12.48 -18.18 20.97
CA ILE A 123 12.61 -18.29 19.51
C ILE A 123 12.29 -16.92 18.90
N ASP A 124 13.26 -16.40 18.15
CA ASP A 124 13.19 -15.10 17.50
C ASP A 124 12.17 -15.09 16.34
N ALA A 125 10.91 -14.86 16.70
CA ALA A 125 9.85 -14.71 15.72
C ALA A 125 9.96 -13.35 14.98
N LEU A 126 10.43 -12.28 15.61
CA LEU A 126 10.45 -10.95 14.98
C LEU A 126 11.55 -10.84 13.91
N GLY A 127 12.77 -11.26 14.24
CA GLY A 127 13.88 -11.27 13.29
C GLY A 127 13.68 -12.27 12.16
N ALA A 128 12.86 -13.31 12.38
CA ALA A 128 12.44 -14.21 11.32
C ALA A 128 11.31 -13.63 10.44
N LEU A 129 10.37 -12.87 11.00
CA LEU A 129 9.34 -12.18 10.22
C LEU A 129 9.92 -11.13 9.24
N ALA A 130 11.13 -10.63 9.48
CA ALA A 130 11.84 -9.79 8.51
C ALA A 130 12.09 -10.49 7.16
N GLU A 131 12.14 -11.84 7.13
CA GLU A 131 12.29 -12.62 5.90
C GLU A 131 11.06 -12.51 4.97
N LEU A 132 9.92 -12.02 5.47
CA LEU A 132 8.77 -11.67 4.64
C LEU A 132 9.09 -10.54 3.65
N GLY A 133 10.00 -9.63 4.03
CA GLY A 133 10.27 -8.41 3.27
C GLY A 133 10.90 -8.68 1.91
N THR A 134 11.96 -9.48 1.85
CA THR A 134 12.76 -9.66 0.62
C THR A 134 11.94 -10.16 -0.57
N PRO A 135 11.12 -11.23 -0.44
CA PRO A 135 10.27 -11.69 -1.53
C PRO A 135 9.19 -10.66 -1.89
N VAL A 136 8.60 -9.98 -0.88
CA VAL A 136 7.56 -8.97 -1.14
C VAL A 136 8.11 -7.80 -1.94
N MET A 137 9.23 -7.22 -1.52
CA MET A 137 9.94 -6.15 -2.25
C MET A 137 10.16 -6.52 -3.72
N SER A 138 10.75 -7.71 -3.94
CA SER A 138 11.22 -8.13 -5.25
C SER A 138 10.07 -8.53 -6.18
N ALA A 139 9.08 -9.29 -5.68
CA ALA A 139 7.96 -9.75 -6.49
C ALA A 139 6.93 -8.65 -6.73
N PHE A 140 6.67 -7.80 -5.74
CA PHE A 140 5.76 -6.67 -5.91
C PHE A 140 6.23 -5.76 -7.03
N ALA A 141 7.55 -5.54 -7.17
CA ALA A 141 8.11 -4.73 -8.23
C ALA A 141 7.76 -5.17 -9.66
N LEU A 142 7.27 -6.40 -9.82
CA LEU A 142 6.89 -7.01 -11.10
C LEU A 142 5.41 -6.85 -11.44
N PHE A 143 4.60 -6.15 -10.64
CA PHE A 143 3.17 -5.97 -10.95
C PHE A 143 2.89 -5.34 -12.32
N PRO A 144 3.68 -4.36 -12.83
CA PRO A 144 3.44 -3.84 -14.17
C PRO A 144 3.72 -4.89 -15.24
N LEU A 145 4.73 -5.75 -15.03
CA LEU A 145 5.07 -6.83 -15.95
C LEU A 145 3.93 -7.86 -16.04
N LEU A 146 3.40 -8.28 -14.91
CA LEU A 146 2.27 -9.21 -14.87
C LEU A 146 1.01 -8.59 -15.51
N ALA A 147 0.77 -7.29 -15.31
CA ALA A 147 -0.31 -6.58 -15.97
C ALA A 147 -0.12 -6.53 -17.50
N ILE A 148 1.11 -6.38 -18.00
CA ILE A 148 1.42 -6.49 -19.44
C ILE A 148 1.12 -7.89 -19.96
N PHE A 149 1.49 -8.95 -19.21
CA PHE A 149 1.18 -10.32 -19.57
C PHE A 149 -0.34 -10.54 -19.70
N TYR A 150 -1.13 -10.04 -18.75
CA TYR A 150 -2.58 -10.16 -18.78
C TYR A 150 -3.23 -9.37 -19.91
N GLN A 151 -2.78 -8.15 -20.18
CA GLN A 151 -3.47 -7.24 -21.10
C GLN A 151 -2.99 -7.34 -22.56
N PHE A 152 -1.69 -7.48 -22.77
CA PHE A 152 -1.06 -7.41 -24.10
C PHE A 152 -0.45 -8.75 -24.55
N GLY A 153 -0.56 -9.78 -23.71
CA GLY A 153 -0.15 -11.14 -24.00
C GLY A 153 1.35 -11.39 -23.83
N TRP A 154 1.74 -12.65 -24.04
CA TRP A 154 3.07 -13.15 -23.67
C TRP A 154 4.23 -12.51 -24.44
N ARG A 155 4.05 -12.12 -25.71
CA ARG A 155 5.12 -11.50 -26.51
C ARG A 155 5.53 -10.14 -25.95
N ALA A 156 4.55 -9.29 -25.64
CA ALA A 156 4.79 -7.99 -25.01
C ALA A 156 5.39 -8.17 -23.61
N GLY A 157 4.88 -9.16 -22.85
CA GLY A 157 5.40 -9.51 -21.54
C GLY A 157 6.86 -9.96 -21.55
N VAL A 158 7.27 -10.80 -22.50
CA VAL A 158 8.68 -11.25 -22.61
C VAL A 158 9.62 -10.07 -22.91
N VAL A 159 9.22 -9.17 -23.84
CA VAL A 159 10.02 -7.97 -24.13
C VAL A 159 10.16 -7.09 -22.88
N ALA A 160 9.06 -6.85 -22.17
CA ALA A 160 9.07 -6.10 -20.92
C ALA A 160 9.93 -6.78 -19.84
N ALA A 161 9.86 -8.10 -19.71
CA ALA A 161 10.66 -8.87 -18.75
C ALA A 161 12.17 -8.71 -19.00
N ILE A 162 12.59 -8.80 -20.27
CA ILE A 162 14.00 -8.61 -20.66
C ILE A 162 14.46 -7.20 -20.27
N VAL A 163 13.67 -6.17 -20.61
CA VAL A 163 14.00 -4.77 -20.28
C VAL A 163 14.10 -4.57 -18.77
N ILE A 164 13.15 -5.11 -18.00
CA ILE A 164 13.12 -5.02 -16.53
C ILE A 164 14.32 -5.73 -15.88
N ILE A 165 14.73 -6.89 -16.40
CA ILE A 165 15.90 -7.61 -15.89
C ILE A 165 17.17 -6.84 -16.21
N ILE A 166 17.34 -6.37 -17.45
CA ILE A 166 18.51 -5.57 -17.83
C ILE A 166 18.57 -4.30 -16.97
N SER A 167 17.47 -3.59 -16.79
CA SER A 167 17.45 -2.40 -15.94
C SER A 167 17.80 -2.71 -14.49
N ARG A 168 17.30 -3.83 -13.93
CA ARG A 168 17.68 -4.29 -12.59
C ARG A 168 19.19 -4.48 -12.49
N LEU A 169 19.79 -5.21 -13.43
CA LEU A 169 21.22 -5.49 -13.44
C LEU A 169 22.07 -4.21 -13.58
N LEU A 170 21.64 -3.27 -14.43
CA LEU A 170 22.33 -1.98 -14.59
C LEU A 170 22.25 -1.14 -13.31
N VAL A 171 21.07 -1.06 -12.68
CA VAL A 171 20.89 -0.30 -11.43
C VAL A 171 21.75 -0.89 -10.31
N MET A 172 21.74 -2.22 -10.13
CA MET A 172 22.58 -2.89 -9.13
C MET A 172 24.08 -2.71 -9.37
N LYS A 173 24.51 -2.64 -10.64
CA LYS A 173 25.93 -2.54 -10.99
C LYS A 173 26.48 -1.12 -10.91
N TYR A 174 25.69 -0.13 -11.35
CA TYR A 174 26.17 1.24 -11.56
C TYR A 174 25.62 2.25 -10.58
N THR A 175 24.67 1.87 -9.72
CA THR A 175 24.07 2.77 -8.75
C THR A 175 24.01 2.13 -7.37
N ALA A 176 23.83 2.96 -6.34
CA ALA A 176 23.57 2.50 -4.98
C ALA A 176 22.07 2.56 -4.61
N ILE A 177 21.20 2.65 -5.61
CA ILE A 177 19.74 2.75 -5.45
C ILE A 177 19.16 1.32 -5.47
N TYR A 178 18.11 1.09 -4.69
CA TYR A 178 17.35 -0.14 -4.76
C TYR A 178 16.78 -0.34 -6.18
N PRO A 179 16.91 -1.53 -6.78
CA PRO A 179 16.43 -1.74 -8.14
C PRO A 179 14.91 -1.80 -8.26
N GLU A 180 14.19 -2.20 -7.20
CA GLU A 180 12.75 -2.46 -7.22
C GLU A 180 11.91 -1.24 -7.67
N PRO A 181 12.11 -0.02 -7.12
CA PRO A 181 11.39 1.17 -7.59
C PRO A 181 11.63 1.50 -9.07
N ILE A 182 12.86 1.29 -9.57
CA ILE A 182 13.20 1.52 -10.97
C ILE A 182 12.53 0.47 -11.86
N GLN A 183 12.47 -0.79 -11.43
CA GLN A 183 11.74 -1.84 -12.13
C GLN A 183 10.24 -1.52 -12.23
N ILE A 184 9.63 -1.03 -11.14
CA ILE A 184 8.25 -0.58 -11.12
C ILE A 184 8.03 0.55 -12.15
N PHE A 185 8.90 1.57 -12.12
CA PHE A 185 8.81 2.70 -13.04
C PHE A 185 8.95 2.27 -14.51
N ILE A 186 9.99 1.51 -14.84
CA ILE A 186 10.24 1.03 -16.21
C ILE A 186 9.11 0.10 -16.67
N GLY A 187 8.66 -0.80 -15.80
CA GLY A 187 7.52 -1.67 -16.09
C GLY A 187 6.25 -0.86 -16.38
N MET A 188 5.99 0.20 -15.62
CA MET A 188 4.85 1.08 -15.87
C MET A 188 4.98 1.85 -17.19
N VAL A 189 6.17 2.38 -17.50
CA VAL A 189 6.43 3.05 -18.79
C VAL A 189 6.20 2.08 -19.96
N MET A 190 6.66 0.83 -19.84
CA MET A 190 6.42 -0.22 -20.84
C MET A 190 4.93 -0.55 -20.99
N LEU A 191 4.20 -0.61 -19.87
CA LEU A 191 2.75 -0.84 -19.87
C LEU A 191 2.00 0.30 -20.56
N VAL A 192 2.30 1.55 -20.19
CA VAL A 192 1.70 2.74 -20.82
C VAL A 192 2.06 2.82 -22.30
N GLY A 193 3.31 2.53 -22.66
CA GLY A 193 3.75 2.47 -24.05
C GLY A 193 3.03 1.40 -24.87
N ALA A 194 2.82 0.21 -24.29
CA ALA A 194 2.05 -0.87 -24.92
C ALA A 194 0.57 -0.48 -25.10
N ALA A 195 -0.03 0.18 -24.09
CA ALA A 195 -1.39 0.70 -24.16
C ALA A 195 -1.56 1.75 -25.27
N ILE A 196 -0.68 2.74 -25.32
CA ILE A 196 -0.67 3.78 -26.35
C ILE A 196 -0.50 3.16 -27.75
N ARG A 197 0.46 2.23 -27.90
CA ARG A 197 0.69 1.55 -29.18
C ARG A 197 -0.55 0.79 -29.64
N LYS A 198 -1.23 0.07 -28.74
CA LYS A 198 -2.48 -0.62 -29.04
C LYS A 198 -3.55 0.36 -29.53
N ASP A 199 -3.80 1.44 -28.79
CA ASP A 199 -4.83 2.41 -29.15
C ASP A 199 -4.54 3.11 -30.49
N LEU A 200 -3.27 3.42 -30.77
CA LEU A 200 -2.86 3.97 -32.08
C LEU A 200 -3.04 2.97 -33.22
N THR A 201 -2.76 1.69 -32.99
CA THR A 201 -3.00 0.63 -33.98
C THR A 201 -4.49 0.42 -34.23
N ASP A 202 -5.31 0.40 -33.17
CA ASP A 202 -6.76 0.25 -33.28
C ASP A 202 -7.37 1.42 -34.09
N ARG A 203 -6.93 2.66 -33.83
CA ARG A 203 -7.31 3.85 -34.62
C ARG A 203 -6.93 3.74 -36.09
N LYS A 204 -5.72 3.27 -36.40
CA LYS A 204 -5.26 3.06 -37.79
C LYS A 204 -6.10 2.00 -38.50
N ASN A 205 -6.58 1.00 -37.77
CA ASN A 205 -7.44 -0.05 -38.29
C ASN A 205 -8.91 0.36 -38.40
N GLY A 206 -9.24 1.65 -38.18
CA GLY A 206 -10.61 2.17 -38.27
C GLY A 206 -11.50 1.78 -37.08
N ILE A 207 -10.93 1.24 -36.00
CA ILE A 207 -11.65 0.96 -34.77
C ILE A 207 -11.75 2.27 -33.99
N SER A 208 -12.89 2.95 -34.11
CA SER A 208 -13.14 4.17 -33.32
C SER A 208 -13.29 3.81 -31.84
N PRO A 209 -12.70 4.61 -30.93
CA PRO A 209 -13.04 4.52 -29.53
C PRO A 209 -14.56 4.75 -29.34
N PRO A 210 -15.19 4.16 -28.31
CA PRO A 210 -16.59 4.46 -27.97
C PRO A 210 -16.81 5.98 -27.87
N ASP A 211 -17.99 6.48 -28.25
CA ASP A 211 -18.31 7.91 -28.09
C ASP A 211 -18.28 8.29 -26.60
N MET A 212 -17.32 9.15 -26.25
CA MET A 212 -17.01 9.57 -24.87
C MET A 212 -17.54 10.96 -24.54
N SER A 213 -18.33 11.60 -25.42
CA SER A 213 -18.82 12.96 -25.22
C SER A 213 -19.59 13.14 -23.89
N GLY A 214 -20.41 12.16 -23.49
CA GLY A 214 -21.12 12.15 -22.18
C GLY A 214 -20.24 11.87 -20.96
N MET A 215 -18.98 11.47 -21.17
CA MET A 215 -18.04 11.16 -20.09
C MET A 215 -17.28 12.40 -19.60
N TYR A 216 -17.15 13.43 -20.45
CA TYR A 216 -16.56 14.72 -20.08
C TYR A 216 -17.30 15.39 -18.93
N SER A 217 -18.64 15.41 -18.98
CA SER A 217 -19.46 15.97 -17.89
C SER A 217 -19.28 15.16 -16.61
N LEU A 218 -19.11 13.84 -16.73
CA LEU A 218 -18.99 12.93 -15.60
C LEU A 218 -17.65 13.12 -14.87
N PHE A 219 -16.52 13.20 -15.58
CA PHE A 219 -15.22 13.47 -14.96
C PHE A 219 -15.10 14.89 -14.39
N ASP A 220 -15.67 15.90 -15.04
CA ASP A 220 -15.68 17.26 -14.50
C ASP A 220 -16.51 17.32 -13.20
N GLU A 221 -17.65 16.63 -13.14
CA GLU A 221 -18.46 16.49 -11.92
C GLU A 221 -17.71 15.74 -10.81
N ARG A 222 -17.09 14.60 -11.12
CA ARG A 222 -16.28 13.82 -10.16
C ARG A 222 -15.07 14.63 -9.66
N THR A 223 -14.43 15.40 -10.53
CA THR A 223 -13.32 16.30 -10.16
C THR A 223 -13.80 17.43 -9.25
N LYS A 224 -14.95 18.06 -9.55
CA LYS A 224 -15.55 19.07 -8.66
C LYS A 224 -15.84 18.52 -7.28
N ARG A 225 -16.30 17.28 -7.18
CA ARG A 225 -16.51 16.59 -5.89
C ARG A 225 -15.21 16.43 -5.10
N ILE A 226 -14.09 16.08 -5.76
CA ILE A 226 -12.77 16.00 -5.12
C ILE A 226 -12.34 17.39 -4.63
N VAL A 227 -12.42 18.41 -5.50
CA VAL A 227 -12.03 19.80 -5.18
C VAL A 227 -12.87 20.36 -4.02
N LYS A 228 -14.16 20.03 -3.94
CA LYS A 228 -15.02 20.45 -2.82
C LYS A 228 -14.51 19.97 -1.46
N ASN A 229 -13.90 18.79 -1.42
CA ASN A 229 -13.35 18.21 -0.19
C ASN A 229 -11.87 18.56 0.03
N LEU A 230 -11.26 19.37 -0.85
CA LEU A 230 -9.84 19.68 -0.83
C LEU A 230 -9.30 20.15 0.53
N PRO A 231 -10.00 20.98 1.33
CA PRO A 231 -9.49 21.37 2.65
C PRO A 231 -9.23 20.16 3.56
N PHE A 232 -10.13 19.18 3.56
CA PHE A 232 -9.99 17.96 4.35
C PHE A 232 -8.87 17.06 3.82
N LEU A 233 -8.72 16.99 2.50
CA LEU A 233 -7.63 16.25 1.86
C LEU A 233 -6.26 16.89 2.18
N ALA A 234 -6.15 18.21 2.12
CA ALA A 234 -4.93 18.95 2.43
C ALA A 234 -4.52 18.78 3.90
N ILE A 235 -5.46 18.83 4.84
CA ILE A 235 -5.21 18.54 6.26
C ILE A 235 -4.71 17.11 6.44
N THR A 236 -5.30 16.15 5.71
CA THR A 236 -4.85 14.75 5.75
C THR A 236 -3.42 14.61 5.22
N GLY A 237 -3.10 15.26 4.10
CA GLY A 237 -1.74 15.31 3.55
C GLY A 237 -0.73 15.91 4.52
N ALA A 238 -1.13 16.98 5.23
CA ALA A 238 -0.31 17.60 6.26
C ALA A 238 -0.01 16.63 7.41
N LEU A 239 -1.03 15.92 7.90
CA LEU A 239 -0.87 14.93 8.97
C LEU A 239 -0.01 13.74 8.52
N ILE A 240 -0.19 13.25 7.28
CA ILE A 240 0.64 12.16 6.74
C ILE A 240 2.11 12.57 6.70
N ALA A 241 2.41 13.74 6.12
CA ALA A 241 3.78 14.21 6.02
C ALA A 241 4.39 14.50 7.40
N ALA A 242 3.61 15.03 8.34
CA ALA A 242 4.03 15.25 9.73
C ALA A 242 4.39 13.94 10.45
N VAL A 243 3.54 12.92 10.37
CA VAL A 243 3.78 11.60 11.01
C VAL A 243 4.94 10.86 10.35
N THR A 244 5.10 11.02 9.03
CA THR A 244 6.23 10.48 8.28
C THR A 244 7.55 11.14 8.69
N ASN A 245 7.56 12.47 8.82
CA ASN A 245 8.74 13.22 9.27
C ASN A 245 9.13 12.93 10.72
N ALA A 246 8.15 12.65 11.58
CA ALA A 246 8.39 12.19 12.95
C ALA A 246 9.06 10.80 13.03
N GLY A 247 9.27 10.12 11.89
CA GLY A 247 9.92 8.81 11.82
C GLY A 247 9.05 7.64 12.29
N ILE A 248 7.73 7.84 12.32
CA ILE A 248 6.79 6.85 12.87
C ILE A 248 6.17 6.01 11.75
N LEU A 249 5.89 6.62 10.60
CA LEU A 249 5.14 6.02 9.50
C LEU A 249 6.02 5.87 8.26
N ALA A 250 6.12 4.64 7.75
CA ALA A 250 6.67 4.36 6.43
C ALA A 250 5.56 4.38 5.38
N GLY A 251 5.85 4.96 4.23
CA GLY A 251 4.87 5.22 3.17
C GLY A 251 4.45 4.00 2.36
N SER A 252 5.30 2.98 2.26
CA SER A 252 4.95 1.82 1.43
C SER A 252 5.77 0.56 1.68
N GLU A 253 5.37 -0.53 1.01
CA GLU A 253 6.05 -1.81 1.02
C GLU A 253 7.46 -1.68 0.46
N VAL A 254 7.69 -0.79 -0.52
CA VAL A 254 9.03 -0.61 -1.13
C VAL A 254 9.99 0.26 -0.32
N SER A 255 9.50 0.97 0.70
CA SER A 255 10.31 1.86 1.52
C SER A 255 10.45 1.42 2.97
N ILE A 256 9.50 0.67 3.51
CA ILE A 256 9.46 0.40 4.96
C ILE A 256 10.70 -0.31 5.50
N TYR A 257 11.20 -1.32 4.79
CA TYR A 257 12.39 -2.06 5.22
C TYR A 257 13.65 -1.21 5.10
N THR A 258 13.79 -0.47 4.00
CA THR A 258 14.96 0.36 3.73
C THR A 258 14.99 1.56 4.67
N LEU A 259 13.84 2.17 4.95
CA LEU A 259 13.68 3.23 5.93
C LEU A 259 14.04 2.76 7.35
N ALA A 260 13.63 1.55 7.73
CA ALA A 260 14.01 0.97 9.01
C ALA A 260 15.52 0.74 9.14
N GLU A 261 16.21 0.42 8.06
CA GLU A 261 17.68 0.37 8.03
C GLU A 261 18.30 1.76 8.17
N VAL A 262 17.76 2.78 7.49
CA VAL A 262 18.22 4.18 7.60
C VAL A 262 18.13 4.68 9.04
N TYR A 263 17.06 4.36 9.77
CA TYR A 263 16.92 4.76 11.17
C TYR A 263 17.85 4.04 12.14
N LYS A 264 18.48 2.93 11.73
CA LYS A 264 19.52 2.25 12.52
C LYS A 264 20.92 2.83 12.30
N GLN A 265 21.11 3.66 11.28
CA GLN A 265 22.42 4.26 10.97
C GLN A 265 22.75 5.37 11.97
N THR A 266 24.02 5.39 12.42
CA THR A 266 24.51 6.37 13.41
C THR A 266 25.29 7.52 12.79
N ASP A 267 25.77 7.38 11.55
CA ASP A 267 26.48 8.42 10.82
C ASP A 267 25.48 9.35 10.11
N PRO A 268 25.39 10.64 10.48
CA PRO A 268 24.43 11.58 9.91
C PRO A 268 24.57 11.76 8.39
N VAL A 269 25.80 11.73 7.86
CA VAL A 269 26.04 11.96 6.42
C VAL A 269 25.57 10.75 5.62
N ALA A 270 25.88 9.54 6.11
CA ALA A 270 25.40 8.30 5.51
C ALA A 270 23.87 8.19 5.60
N GLN A 271 23.30 8.58 6.74
CA GLN A 271 21.87 8.57 6.99
C GLN A 271 21.12 9.49 6.03
N ASP A 272 21.57 10.73 5.83
CA ASP A 272 20.97 11.67 4.87
C ASP A 272 21.06 11.13 3.43
N ALA A 273 22.21 10.58 3.05
CA ALA A 273 22.38 9.98 1.72
C ALA A 273 21.44 8.78 1.52
N ALA A 274 21.22 7.97 2.55
CA ALA A 274 20.33 6.83 2.50
C ALA A 274 18.85 7.24 2.52
N MET A 275 18.47 8.26 3.30
CA MET A 275 17.13 8.84 3.31
C MET A 275 16.74 9.38 1.93
N ASN A 276 17.67 10.03 1.23
CA ASN A 276 17.46 10.49 -0.15
C ASN A 276 17.16 9.33 -1.11
N ARG A 277 17.75 8.14 -0.91
CA ARG A 277 17.46 6.95 -1.72
C ARG A 277 16.08 6.38 -1.41
N VAL A 278 15.66 6.40 -0.15
CA VAL A 278 14.30 6.00 0.26
C VAL A 278 13.27 6.95 -0.36
N ALA A 279 13.51 8.26 -0.28
CA ALA A 279 12.64 9.26 -0.88
C ALA A 279 12.56 9.13 -2.41
N LEU A 280 13.69 8.88 -3.09
CA LEU A 280 13.70 8.60 -4.52
C LEU A 280 12.92 7.34 -4.89
N SER A 281 13.03 6.29 -4.06
CA SER A 281 12.30 5.04 -4.23
C SER A 281 10.78 5.28 -4.21
N GLU A 282 10.33 6.10 -3.26
CA GLU A 282 8.90 6.46 -3.13
C GLU A 282 8.42 7.41 -4.21
N PHE A 283 9.29 8.32 -4.66
CA PHE A 283 8.99 9.18 -5.80
C PHE A 283 8.79 8.37 -7.09
N MET A 284 9.68 7.42 -7.38
CA MET A 284 9.56 6.50 -8.53
C MET A 284 8.30 5.64 -8.44
N ARG A 285 7.98 5.14 -7.24
CA ARG A 285 6.74 4.39 -6.97
C ARG A 285 5.51 5.25 -7.22
N GLY A 286 5.49 6.48 -6.71
CA GLY A 286 4.38 7.43 -6.90
C GLY A 286 4.11 7.72 -8.38
N LEU A 287 5.17 7.94 -9.18
CA LEU A 287 5.05 8.09 -10.63
C LEU A 287 4.45 6.86 -11.32
N ALA A 288 4.84 5.66 -10.89
CA ALA A 288 4.33 4.44 -11.48
C ALA A 288 2.85 4.19 -11.15
N PHE A 289 2.37 4.59 -9.98
CA PHE A 289 0.96 4.44 -9.63
C PHE A 289 0.07 5.56 -10.17
N LEU A 290 0.64 6.60 -10.77
CA LEU A 290 -0.10 7.76 -11.29
C LEU A 290 -1.25 7.36 -12.24
N PRO A 291 -1.07 6.48 -13.25
CA PRO A 291 -2.16 6.09 -14.14
C PRO A 291 -3.32 5.43 -13.40
N LEU A 292 -3.03 4.51 -12.47
CA LEU A 292 -4.03 3.81 -11.68
C LEU A 292 -4.78 4.78 -10.76
N ILE A 293 -4.05 5.54 -9.94
CA ILE A 293 -4.62 6.42 -8.91
C ILE A 293 -5.47 7.50 -9.57
N ALA A 294 -4.97 8.13 -10.65
CA ALA A 294 -5.70 9.16 -11.37
C ALA A 294 -6.96 8.59 -12.03
N THR A 295 -6.85 7.45 -12.72
CA THR A 295 -8.00 6.81 -13.38
C THR A 295 -9.10 6.48 -12.37
N THR A 296 -8.76 5.82 -11.26
CA THR A 296 -9.78 5.45 -10.26
C THR A 296 -10.37 6.69 -9.60
N ALA A 297 -9.57 7.70 -9.26
CA ALA A 297 -10.07 8.94 -8.66
C ALA A 297 -11.03 9.68 -9.59
N LEU A 298 -10.70 9.81 -10.87
CA LEU A 298 -11.54 10.47 -11.87
C LEU A 298 -12.83 9.69 -12.15
N THR A 299 -12.76 8.36 -12.18
CA THR A 299 -13.93 7.51 -12.42
C THR A 299 -14.92 7.52 -11.26
N THR A 300 -14.42 7.54 -10.02
CA THR A 300 -15.26 7.41 -8.82
C THR A 300 -15.59 8.76 -8.17
N GLY A 301 -14.80 9.80 -8.39
CA GLY A 301 -14.87 11.05 -7.64
C GLY A 301 -14.40 10.92 -6.18
N ILE A 302 -13.68 9.85 -5.86
CA ILE A 302 -13.14 9.55 -4.54
C ILE A 302 -11.62 9.59 -4.61
N TYR A 303 -10.99 10.44 -3.80
CA TYR A 303 -9.54 10.61 -3.80
C TYR A 303 -8.83 9.48 -3.05
N GLY A 304 -7.51 9.35 -3.25
CA GLY A 304 -6.67 8.49 -2.43
C GLY A 304 -6.23 9.20 -1.17
N VAL A 305 -6.31 8.56 0.00
CA VAL A 305 -5.86 9.15 1.28
C VAL A 305 -4.43 9.70 1.20
N VAL A 306 -3.53 8.96 0.55
CA VAL A 306 -2.12 9.32 0.36
C VAL A 306 -1.86 10.04 -0.97
N GLY A 307 -2.91 10.38 -1.71
CA GLY A 307 -2.81 10.97 -3.04
C GLY A 307 -1.97 10.13 -4.01
N MET A 308 -1.05 10.77 -4.74
CA MET A 308 -0.08 10.09 -5.61
C MET A 308 1.18 9.63 -4.86
N SER A 309 1.11 9.51 -3.52
CA SER A 309 2.19 9.10 -2.61
C SER A 309 3.35 10.10 -2.45
N PHE A 310 3.35 11.24 -3.16
CA PHE A 310 4.42 12.24 -3.03
C PHE A 310 4.46 12.91 -1.65
N VAL A 311 3.37 12.83 -0.87
CA VAL A 311 3.34 13.29 0.52
C VAL A 311 4.37 12.59 1.41
N PHE A 312 4.70 11.33 1.14
CA PHE A 312 5.73 10.61 1.88
C PHE A 312 7.12 11.14 1.57
N VAL A 313 7.38 11.46 0.29
CA VAL A 313 8.65 12.07 -0.15
C VAL A 313 8.89 13.39 0.58
N ALA A 314 7.88 14.24 0.68
CA ALA A 314 7.98 15.47 1.48
C ALA A 314 8.18 15.18 2.98
N GLY A 315 7.50 14.17 3.52
CA GLY A 315 7.68 13.75 4.90
C GLY A 315 9.12 13.34 5.21
N TYR A 316 9.74 12.53 4.35
CA TYR A 316 11.10 12.04 4.53
C TYR A 316 12.17 13.13 4.40
N LEU A 317 11.98 14.08 3.49
CA LEU A 317 12.99 15.08 3.14
C LEU A 317 12.83 16.41 3.90
N ALA A 318 11.70 16.62 4.57
CA ALA A 318 11.46 17.87 5.28
C ALA A 318 12.39 18.02 6.51
N PRO A 319 12.86 19.24 6.82
CA PRO A 319 13.76 19.48 7.95
C PRO A 319 13.06 19.46 9.32
N SER A 320 11.72 19.58 9.36
CA SER A 320 10.95 19.55 10.61
C SER A 320 9.47 19.23 10.37
N ILE A 321 8.78 18.77 11.42
CA ILE A 321 7.38 18.37 11.37
C ILE A 321 6.45 19.48 10.83
N PRO A 322 6.56 20.75 11.25
CA PRO A 322 5.71 21.82 10.70
C PRO A 322 5.96 22.07 9.21
N VAL A 323 7.22 22.02 8.77
CA VAL A 323 7.57 22.18 7.35
C VAL A 323 7.03 21.00 6.54
N ALA A 324 7.17 19.78 7.06
CA ALA A 324 6.60 18.57 6.45
C ALA A 324 5.08 18.71 6.29
N ALA A 325 4.37 19.18 7.33
CA ALA A 325 2.93 19.37 7.30
C ALA A 325 2.49 20.37 6.21
N ILE A 326 3.19 21.50 6.10
CA ILE A 326 2.92 22.51 5.07
C ILE A 326 3.16 21.93 3.67
N LEU A 327 4.30 21.26 3.46
CA LEU A 327 4.63 20.64 2.19
C LEU A 327 3.63 19.54 1.82
N GLY A 328 3.20 18.72 2.77
CA GLY A 328 2.18 17.69 2.58
C GLY A 328 0.84 18.26 2.12
N ALA A 329 0.38 19.36 2.74
CA ALA A 329 -0.82 20.07 2.30
C ALA A 329 -0.68 20.64 0.88
N ILE A 330 0.46 21.29 0.59
CA ILE A 330 0.74 21.86 -0.73
C ILE A 330 0.76 20.78 -1.82
N ILE A 331 1.39 19.64 -1.53
CA ILE A 331 1.45 18.51 -2.46
C ILE A 331 0.06 18.00 -2.78
N ILE A 332 -0.79 17.72 -1.78
CA ILE A 332 -2.16 17.25 -2.04
C ILE A 332 -2.95 18.28 -2.87
N CYS A 333 -2.83 19.56 -2.57
CA CYS A 333 -3.44 20.62 -3.37
C CYS A 333 -2.95 20.56 -4.83
N ALA A 334 -1.64 20.51 -5.05
CA ALA A 334 -1.05 20.44 -6.37
C ALA A 334 -1.49 19.18 -7.14
N GLU A 335 -1.51 18.02 -6.47
CA GLU A 335 -1.95 16.74 -7.03
C GLU A 335 -3.41 16.81 -7.49
N VAL A 336 -4.31 17.34 -6.66
CA VAL A 336 -5.74 17.48 -7.01
C VAL A 336 -5.94 18.40 -8.21
N PHE A 337 -5.19 19.50 -8.31
CA PHE A 337 -5.25 20.36 -9.50
C PHE A 337 -4.64 19.70 -10.75
N LEU A 338 -3.62 18.86 -10.57
CA LEU A 338 -2.98 18.11 -11.64
C LEU A 338 -3.90 17.02 -12.20
N LEU A 339 -4.78 16.42 -11.39
CA LEU A 339 -5.75 15.41 -11.84
C LEU A 339 -6.57 15.88 -13.05
N ARG A 340 -6.95 17.17 -13.08
CA ARG A 340 -7.72 17.75 -14.18
C ARG A 340 -6.94 17.78 -15.50
N ARG A 341 -5.61 17.87 -15.44
CA ARG A 341 -4.76 17.78 -16.65
C ARG A 341 -4.54 16.34 -17.06
N ILE A 342 -4.37 15.44 -16.08
CA ILE A 342 -4.17 14.01 -16.32
C ILE A 342 -5.43 13.39 -16.95
N SER A 343 -6.63 13.84 -16.59
CA SER A 343 -7.88 13.33 -17.18
C SER A 343 -7.89 13.43 -18.70
N GLY A 344 -7.54 14.61 -19.24
CA GLY A 344 -7.50 14.83 -20.69
C GLY A 344 -6.46 13.96 -21.42
N PHE A 345 -5.38 13.56 -20.74
CA PHE A 345 -4.40 12.62 -21.30
C PHE A 345 -4.91 11.17 -21.27
N LEU A 346 -5.48 10.73 -20.15
CA LEU A 346 -6.01 9.37 -19.99
C LEU A 346 -7.19 9.09 -20.93
N GLU A 347 -8.00 10.10 -21.24
CA GLU A 347 -9.09 10.02 -22.22
C GLU A 347 -8.60 9.71 -23.64
N GLN A 348 -7.41 10.18 -24.02
CA GLN A 348 -6.85 9.91 -25.34
C GLN A 348 -6.42 8.46 -25.51
N PHE A 349 -6.26 7.70 -24.42
CA PHE A 349 -5.75 6.33 -24.45
C PHE A 349 -6.58 5.39 -23.56
N PRO A 350 -7.75 4.94 -24.05
CA PRO A 350 -8.64 4.05 -23.31
C PRO A 350 -7.97 2.76 -22.80
N SER A 351 -6.94 2.26 -23.50
CA SER A 351 -6.22 1.07 -23.05
C SER A 351 -5.48 1.30 -21.73
N ILE A 352 -5.03 2.52 -21.41
CA ILE A 352 -4.39 2.84 -20.12
C ILE A 352 -5.40 2.68 -18.99
N ARG A 353 -6.64 3.14 -19.20
CA ARG A 353 -7.73 2.95 -18.23
C ARG A 353 -8.00 1.47 -18.00
N ASN A 354 -8.11 0.69 -19.07
CA ASN A 354 -8.35 -0.76 -19.01
C ASN A 354 -7.22 -1.51 -18.30
N SER A 355 -6.01 -0.93 -18.23
CA SER A 355 -4.91 -1.49 -17.47
C SER A 355 -5.12 -1.46 -15.96
N SER A 356 -6.01 -0.60 -15.45
CA SER A 356 -6.20 -0.40 -14.01
C SER A 356 -6.60 -1.69 -13.28
N ASP A 357 -7.54 -2.46 -13.84
CA ASP A 357 -7.96 -3.72 -13.25
C ASP A 357 -6.88 -4.81 -13.33
N ASN A 358 -6.14 -4.85 -14.44
CA ASN A 358 -5.01 -5.76 -14.60
C ASN A 358 -3.88 -5.43 -13.60
N ILE A 359 -3.63 -4.15 -13.34
CA ILE A 359 -2.67 -3.69 -12.33
C ILE A 359 -3.13 -4.15 -10.94
N ARG A 360 -4.40 -3.90 -10.56
CA ARG A 360 -4.96 -4.29 -9.26
C ARG A 360 -4.88 -5.81 -9.05
N ASN A 361 -5.27 -6.60 -10.06
CA ASN A 361 -5.19 -8.05 -10.01
C ASN A 361 -3.75 -8.57 -9.89
N SER A 362 -2.83 -7.94 -10.63
CA SER A 362 -1.41 -8.28 -10.59
C SER A 362 -0.79 -8.03 -9.22
N MET A 363 -1.12 -6.91 -8.58
CA MET A 363 -0.66 -6.60 -7.21
C MET A 363 -1.12 -7.68 -6.22
N ASN A 364 -2.40 -8.05 -6.24
CA ASN A 364 -2.92 -9.09 -5.35
C ASN A 364 -2.22 -10.44 -5.58
N THR A 365 -2.08 -10.85 -6.84
CA THR A 365 -1.45 -12.12 -7.22
C THR A 365 0.00 -12.20 -6.76
N LEU A 366 0.77 -11.13 -7.00
CA LEU A 366 2.19 -11.09 -6.60
C LEU A 366 2.37 -11.00 -5.10
N MET A 367 1.49 -10.29 -4.39
CA MET A 367 1.50 -10.24 -2.93
C MET A 367 1.20 -11.62 -2.32
N GLU A 368 0.20 -12.35 -2.83
CA GLU A 368 -0.09 -13.72 -2.40
C GLU A 368 1.12 -14.65 -2.59
N PHE A 369 1.75 -14.60 -3.76
CA PHE A 369 2.95 -15.37 -4.07
C PHE A 369 4.12 -15.00 -3.15
N ALA A 370 4.39 -13.71 -2.99
CA ALA A 370 5.52 -13.21 -2.23
C ALA A 370 5.41 -13.52 -0.74
N LEU A 371 4.22 -13.32 -0.16
CA LEU A 371 3.97 -13.61 1.26
C LEU A 371 4.01 -15.11 1.56
N LEU A 372 3.63 -15.97 0.60
CA LEU A 372 3.81 -17.42 0.74
C LEU A 372 5.31 -17.77 0.81
N ILE A 373 6.12 -17.30 -0.13
CA ILE A 373 7.57 -17.54 -0.14
C ILE A 373 8.23 -16.95 1.11
N GLY A 374 7.92 -15.70 1.45
CA GLY A 374 8.44 -15.06 2.64
C GLY A 374 8.03 -15.74 3.94
N GLY A 375 6.79 -16.24 4.01
CA GLY A 375 6.30 -17.02 5.15
C GLY A 375 7.08 -18.31 5.33
N VAL A 376 7.38 -19.02 4.24
CA VAL A 376 8.23 -20.22 4.26
C VAL A 376 9.64 -19.89 4.73
N LEU A 377 10.27 -18.82 4.22
CA LEU A 377 11.60 -18.39 4.66
C LEU A 377 11.61 -18.03 6.15
N ALA A 378 10.60 -17.33 6.62
CA ALA A 378 10.46 -16.93 8.03
C ALA A 378 10.37 -18.17 8.94
N VAL A 379 9.47 -19.11 8.68
CA VAL A 379 9.29 -20.28 9.56
C VAL A 379 10.46 -21.26 9.50
N MET A 380 11.13 -21.35 8.34
CA MET A 380 12.38 -22.10 8.22
C MET A 380 13.50 -21.48 9.07
N LYS A 381 13.54 -20.15 9.19
CA LYS A 381 14.48 -19.46 10.08
C LYS A 381 14.11 -19.62 11.56
N MET A 382 12.81 -19.67 11.90
CA MET A 382 12.35 -19.84 13.29
C MET A 382 12.62 -21.24 13.85
N GLY A 383 12.40 -22.28 13.04
CA GLY A 383 12.45 -23.66 13.54
C GLY A 383 12.73 -24.71 12.49
N SER A 384 13.42 -24.34 11.41
CA SER A 384 13.81 -25.24 10.31
C SER A 384 12.59 -26.01 9.76
N THR A 385 12.77 -27.30 9.47
CA THR A 385 11.73 -28.18 8.94
C THR A 385 10.55 -28.37 9.89
N THR A 386 10.74 -28.26 11.22
CA THR A 386 9.65 -28.31 12.21
C THR A 386 8.76 -27.07 12.06
N GLY A 387 9.36 -25.89 11.95
CA GLY A 387 8.63 -24.65 11.66
C GLY A 387 7.84 -24.75 10.36
N PHE A 388 8.46 -25.23 9.28
CA PHE A 388 7.77 -25.46 8.01
C PHE A 388 6.61 -26.47 8.12
N THR A 389 6.78 -27.53 8.92
CA THR A 389 5.72 -28.54 9.12
C THR A 389 4.48 -27.91 9.78
N ILE A 390 4.67 -27.15 10.85
CA ILE A 390 3.58 -26.43 11.55
C ILE A 390 2.92 -25.44 10.60
N PHE A 391 3.72 -24.65 9.88
CA PHE A 391 3.23 -23.70 8.88
C PHE A 391 2.36 -24.37 7.82
N ALA A 392 2.82 -25.48 7.25
CA ALA A 392 2.07 -26.22 6.23
C ALA A 392 0.74 -26.74 6.78
N ILE A 393 0.73 -27.29 8.01
CA ILE A 393 -0.49 -27.74 8.68
C ILE A 393 -1.47 -26.57 8.81
N LEU A 394 -1.03 -25.41 9.31
CA LEU A 394 -1.88 -24.23 9.49
C LEU A 394 -2.41 -23.68 8.16
N TYR A 395 -1.56 -23.62 7.13
CA TYR A 395 -1.92 -23.13 5.81
C TYR A 395 -2.98 -24.02 5.15
N TYR A 396 -2.78 -25.34 5.14
CA TYR A 396 -3.74 -26.27 4.56
C TYR A 396 -5.00 -26.43 5.42
N LEU A 397 -4.91 -26.29 6.74
CA LEU A 397 -6.09 -26.23 7.60
C LEU A 397 -7.01 -25.07 7.18
N ASN A 398 -6.44 -23.89 6.92
CA ASN A 398 -7.20 -22.76 6.40
C ASN A 398 -7.85 -23.07 5.03
N GLU A 399 -7.14 -23.73 4.12
CA GLU A 399 -7.70 -24.14 2.82
C GLU A 399 -8.90 -25.10 2.97
N VAL A 400 -8.76 -26.13 3.81
CA VAL A 400 -9.81 -27.14 4.04
C VAL A 400 -11.03 -26.56 4.77
N MET A 401 -10.83 -25.57 5.64
CA MET A 401 -11.91 -24.86 6.33
C MET A 401 -12.67 -23.86 5.46
N GLY A 402 -12.40 -23.80 4.15
CA GLY A 402 -13.04 -22.86 3.23
C GLY A 402 -12.46 -21.44 3.28
N ARG A 403 -11.19 -21.31 3.67
CA ARG A 403 -10.43 -20.06 3.74
C ARG A 403 -11.07 -19.00 4.65
N PRO A 404 -11.29 -19.30 5.95
CA PRO A 404 -11.72 -18.29 6.91
C PRO A 404 -10.74 -17.11 6.98
N ILE A 405 -9.44 -17.38 6.81
CA ILE A 405 -8.41 -16.37 6.58
C ILE A 405 -8.20 -16.23 5.08
N LEU A 406 -8.30 -14.98 4.58
CA LEU A 406 -8.08 -14.67 3.17
C LEU A 406 -6.69 -15.14 2.72
N LYS A 407 -6.61 -15.62 1.48
CA LYS A 407 -5.40 -16.25 0.92
C LYS A 407 -4.15 -15.35 1.01
N ILE A 408 -4.32 -14.04 0.79
CA ILE A 408 -3.25 -13.04 0.94
C ILE A 408 -2.73 -12.90 2.38
N ALA A 409 -3.53 -13.26 3.38
CA ALA A 409 -3.14 -13.24 4.79
C ALA A 409 -2.77 -14.59 5.36
N ALA A 410 -3.22 -15.68 4.75
CA ALA A 410 -3.02 -17.03 5.25
C ALA A 410 -1.55 -17.31 5.55
N SER A 411 -0.65 -16.96 4.63
CA SER A 411 0.80 -17.17 4.81
C SER A 411 1.38 -16.37 5.98
N ALA A 412 1.11 -15.07 6.05
CA ALA A 412 1.65 -14.22 7.11
C ALA A 412 1.12 -14.60 8.49
N VAL A 413 -0.19 -14.89 8.59
CA VAL A 413 -0.83 -15.33 9.84
C VAL A 413 -0.31 -16.71 10.26
N ALA A 414 -0.17 -17.65 9.32
CA ALA A 414 0.41 -18.96 9.61
C ALA A 414 1.85 -18.86 10.12
N ALA A 415 2.66 -17.95 9.57
CA ALA A 415 4.02 -17.72 10.05
C ALA A 415 4.06 -17.17 11.48
N ILE A 416 3.22 -16.18 11.80
CA ILE A 416 3.10 -15.62 13.15
C ILE A 416 2.66 -16.70 14.15
N LEU A 417 1.61 -17.47 13.81
CA LEU A 417 1.12 -18.57 14.65
C LEU A 417 2.16 -19.67 14.83
N THR A 418 2.94 -19.97 13.80
CA THR A 418 4.05 -20.93 13.88
C THR A 418 5.08 -20.46 14.89
N GLY A 419 5.47 -19.18 14.88
CA GLY A 419 6.37 -18.60 15.88
C GLY A 419 5.83 -18.75 17.30
N PHE A 420 4.53 -18.55 17.51
CA PHE A 420 3.89 -18.79 18.81
C PHE A 420 3.95 -20.26 19.23
N VAL A 421 3.56 -21.19 18.35
CA VAL A 421 3.55 -22.63 18.62
C VAL A 421 4.95 -23.15 18.94
N LEU A 422 5.96 -22.75 18.15
CA LEU A 422 7.34 -23.16 18.39
C LEU A 422 7.83 -22.70 19.77
N ASN A 423 7.48 -21.48 20.19
CA ASN A 423 7.84 -20.98 21.51
C ASN A 423 7.15 -21.77 22.63
N VAL A 424 5.89 -22.15 22.47
CA VAL A 424 5.20 -23.02 23.42
C VAL A 424 5.88 -24.39 23.50
N LEU A 425 6.23 -24.99 22.36
CA LEU A 425 6.94 -26.27 22.32
C LEU A 425 8.33 -26.19 22.98
N TYR A 426 9.03 -25.07 22.82
CA TYR A 426 10.30 -24.81 23.50
C TYR A 426 10.11 -24.77 25.02
N LEU A 427 9.10 -24.03 25.51
CA LEU A 427 8.79 -23.95 26.94
C LEU A 427 8.38 -25.31 27.54
N MET A 428 7.78 -26.20 26.74
CA MET A 428 7.46 -27.57 27.13
C MET A 428 8.66 -28.53 27.06
N GLY A 429 9.82 -28.08 26.58
CA GLY A 429 11.00 -28.92 26.37
C GLY A 429 10.90 -29.88 25.18
N LEU A 430 9.91 -29.70 24.30
CA LEU A 430 9.65 -30.54 23.13
C LEU A 430 10.35 -30.04 21.86
N PHE A 431 10.91 -28.83 21.90
CA PHE A 431 11.62 -28.22 20.80
C PHE A 431 12.87 -27.50 21.32
N ALA A 432 14.00 -27.67 20.62
CA ALA A 432 15.25 -26.99 20.88
C ALA A 432 15.75 -26.37 19.58
N ILE A 433 16.42 -25.22 19.71
CA ILE A 433 16.91 -24.38 18.59
C ILE A 433 18.04 -25.08 17.84
#